data_AF-O33510-F1
#
_entry.id   AF-O33510-F1
#
_cell.length_a   1.000
_cell.length_b   1.000
_cell.length_c   1.000
_cell.angle_alpha   90.00
_cell.angle_beta   90.00
_cell.angle_gamma   90.00
#
_symmetry.space_group_name_H-M   'P 1'
#
loop_
_entity.id
_entity.type
_entity.pdbx_description
1 polymer ?
#
loop_
_entity_poly.entity_id
_entity_poly.type
_entity_poly.pdbx_seq_one_letter_code
_entity_poly.pdbx_strand_id
1 'polypeptide(L)' 'YFSYNDKVIKILEAEYLNTNHHFTAGTVISDKLEIACGSGILQVQKLQQESKKALNVEEFLRGTNILKATILK' A
#
# COMPACT_ATOMS: atom_id res chain seq x y z
N TYR A 1 -7.52 5.38 1.47
CA TYR A 1 -6.77 5.01 2.69
C TYR A 1 -6.95 3.52 2.89
N PHE A 2 -6.15 2.90 3.75
CA PHE A 2 -6.37 1.51 4.20
C PHE A 2 -6.11 1.41 5.69
N SER A 3 -6.62 0.37 6.31
CA SER A 3 -6.40 -0.01 7.70
C SER A 3 -5.35 -1.11 7.80
N TYR A 4 -4.38 -0.91 8.68
CA TYR A 4 -3.33 -1.90 8.99
C TYR A 4 -2.89 -1.75 10.44
N ASN A 5 -2.85 -2.85 11.19
CA ASN A 5 -2.50 -2.87 12.62
C ASN A 5 -3.24 -1.80 13.43
N ASP A 6 -4.58 -1.79 13.33
CA ASP A 6 -5.50 -0.86 14.01
C ASP A 6 -5.26 0.64 13.74
N LYS A 7 -4.49 0.96 12.70
CA LYS A 7 -4.20 2.33 12.27
C LYS A 7 -4.78 2.60 10.91
N VAL A 8 -5.28 3.83 10.73
CA VAL A 8 -5.64 4.34 9.41
C VAL A 8 -4.40 4.92 8.74
N ILE A 9 -4.10 4.44 7.54
CA ILE A 9 -3.01 4.92 6.70
C ILE A 9 -3.58 5.51 5.42
N LYS A 10 -3.38 6.81 5.25
CA LYS A 10 -3.76 7.54 4.05
C LYS A 10 -2.73 7.30 2.96
N ILE A 11 -3.23 7.00 1.76
CA ILE A 11 -2.44 7.03 0.52
C ILE A 11 -2.55 8.46 0.02
N LEU A 12 -1.41 9.17 -0.04
CA LEU A 12 -1.34 10.56 -0.48
C LEU A 12 -0.91 10.65 -1.95
N GLU A 13 -0.11 9.69 -2.41
CA GLU A 13 0.38 9.61 -3.79
C GLU A 13 0.57 8.15 -4.18
N ALA A 14 0.10 7.80 -5.37
CA ALA A 14 0.23 6.47 -5.95
C ALA A 14 0.14 6.55 -7.48
N GLU A 15 0.77 5.58 -8.13
CA GLU A 15 0.68 5.36 -9.57
C GLU A 15 -0.21 4.15 -9.87
N TYR A 16 -1.02 4.26 -10.93
CA TYR A 16 -1.79 3.12 -11.42
C TYR A 16 -1.01 2.41 -12.54
N LEU A 17 -0.73 1.14 -12.33
CA LEU A 17 -0.12 0.27 -13.32
C LEU A 17 -1.20 -0.58 -13.97
N ASN A 18 -1.40 -0.42 -15.28
CA ASN A 18 -2.40 -1.15 -16.05
C ASN A 18 -1.93 -2.57 -16.39
N THR A 19 -1.81 -3.40 -15.37
CA THR A 19 -1.30 -4.77 -15.46
C THR A 19 -2.34 -5.76 -14.96
N ASN A 20 -2.64 -6.78 -15.76
CA ASN A 20 -3.52 -7.86 -15.33
C ASN A 20 -2.84 -8.73 -14.26
N HIS A 21 -3.63 -9.17 -13.29
CA HIS A 21 -3.17 -10.08 -12.25
C HIS A 21 -4.32 -10.97 -11.75
N HIS A 22 -3.98 -12.04 -11.04
CA HIS A 22 -4.96 -12.96 -10.42
C HIS A 22 -4.98 -12.85 -8.89
N PHE A 23 -4.27 -11.87 -8.33
CA PHE A 23 -4.31 -11.61 -6.88
C PHE A 23 -5.66 -11.04 -6.45
N THR A 24 -6.08 -11.40 -5.23
CA THR A 24 -7.25 -10.80 -4.57
C THR A 24 -7.04 -9.30 -4.41
N ALA A 25 -8.07 -8.49 -4.67
CA ALA A 25 -8.02 -7.04 -4.44
C ALA A 25 -7.63 -6.74 -2.96
N GLY A 26 -6.74 -5.77 -2.77
CA GLY A 26 -6.14 -5.42 -1.48
C GLY A 26 -4.84 -6.19 -1.15
N THR A 27 -4.45 -7.20 -1.94
CA THR A 27 -3.22 -7.97 -1.70
C THR A 27 -1.98 -7.15 -2.01
N VAL A 28 -1.01 -7.12 -1.10
CA VAL A 28 0.33 -6.57 -1.33
C VAL A 28 1.16 -7.57 -2.13
N ILE A 29 1.61 -7.17 -3.32
CA ILE A 29 2.28 -8.07 -4.27
C ILE A 29 3.80 -7.89 -4.32
N SER A 30 4.33 -6.77 -3.81
CA SER A 30 5.77 -6.49 -3.81
C SER A 30 6.26 -5.80 -2.54
N ASP A 31 7.59 -5.73 -2.37
CA ASP A 31 8.25 -5.06 -1.23
C ASP A 31 8.17 -3.52 -1.34
N LYS A 32 7.65 -3.01 -2.45
CA LYS A 32 7.44 -1.57 -2.70
C LYS A 32 6.00 -1.14 -2.48
N LEU A 33 5.22 -1.95 -1.76
CA LEU A 33 3.80 -1.71 -1.49
C LEU A 33 2.98 -1.48 -2.77
N GLU A 34 3.17 -2.36 -3.75
CA GLU A 34 2.23 -2.52 -4.84
C GLU A 34 1.03 -3.32 -4.35
N ILE A 35 -0.17 -2.81 -4.60
CA ILE A 35 -1.43 -3.37 -4.12
C ILE A 35 -2.27 -3.79 -5.31
N ALA A 36 -2.68 -5.05 -5.35
CA ALA A 36 -3.61 -5.58 -6.33
C ALA A 36 -4.98 -4.89 -6.19
N CYS A 37 -5.54 -4.40 -7.29
CA CYS A 37 -6.87 -3.79 -7.33
C CYS A 37 -7.88 -4.75 -7.98
N GLY A 38 -9.14 -4.33 -8.17
CA GLY A 38 -10.08 -5.11 -8.99
C GLY A 38 -9.61 -5.26 -10.45
N SER A 39 -8.88 -4.25 -10.92
CA SER A 39 -8.12 -4.26 -12.17
C SER A 39 -6.85 -3.44 -11.97
N GLY A 40 -5.72 -3.90 -12.50
CA GLY A 40 -4.46 -3.19 -12.38
C GLY A 40 -3.87 -3.22 -10.97
N ILE A 41 -2.75 -2.51 -10.81
CA ILE A 41 -2.00 -2.46 -9.56
C ILE A 41 -1.89 -1.00 -9.13
N LEU A 42 -2.08 -0.75 -7.84
CA LEU A 42 -1.80 0.55 -7.23
C LEU A 42 -0.39 0.52 -6.63
N GLN A 43 0.55 1.22 -7.23
CA GLN A 43 1.91 1.38 -6.72
C GLN A 43 1.96 2.61 -5.82
N VAL A 44 2.07 2.40 -4.51
CA VAL A 44 2.04 3.49 -3.53
C VAL A 44 3.40 4.21 -3.48
N GLN A 45 3.37 5.55 -3.51
CA GLN A 45 4.57 6.39 -3.45
C GLN A 45 4.68 7.16 -2.13
N LYS A 46 3.55 7.65 -1.59
CA LYS A 46 3.53 8.47 -0.38
C LYS A 46 2.37 8.13 0.54
N LEU A 47 2.68 7.98 1.82
CA LEU A 47 1.74 7.53 2.86
C LEU A 47 1.74 8.47 4.05
N GLN A 48 0.65 8.44 4.81
CA GLN A 48 0.55 9.10 6.10
C GLN A 48 -0.26 8.23 7.06
N GLN A 49 0.40 7.74 8.11
CA GLN A 49 -0.31 7.19 9.26
C GLN A 49 -1.03 8.33 10.00
N GLU A 50 -2.21 8.06 10.56
CA GLU A 50 -2.95 9.03 11.36
C GLU A 50 -2.07 9.78 12.38
N SER A 51 -2.26 11.09 12.46
CA SER A 51 -1.50 12.00 13.36
C SER A 51 0.02 11.97 13.19
N LYS A 52 0.55 11.37 12.12
CA LYS A 52 1.99 11.39 11.77
C LYS A 52 2.24 12.24 10.53
N LYS A 53 3.51 12.56 10.31
CA LYS A 53 3.96 13.21 9.07
C LYS A 53 3.81 12.25 7.88
N ALA A 54 3.65 12.82 6.69
CA ALA A 54 3.74 12.05 5.46
C ALA A 54 5.17 11.56 5.23
N LEU A 55 5.31 10.35 4.70
CA LEU A 55 6.57 9.69 4.38
C LEU A 55 6.50 9.12 2.96
N ASN A 56 7.63 9.01 2.28
CA ASN A 56 7.68 8.18 1.08
C ASN A 56 7.56 6.68 1.44
N VAL A 57 7.26 5.84 0.46
CA VAL A 57 7.00 4.41 0.69
C VAL A 57 8.19 3.69 1.36
N GLU A 58 9.42 3.99 0.97
CA GLU A 58 10.61 3.36 1.55
C GLU A 58 10.81 3.74 3.02
N GLU A 59 10.67 5.03 3.34
CA GLU A 59 10.73 5.54 4.72
C GLU A 59 9.62 4.94 5.59
N PHE A 60 8.41 4.84 5.04
CA PHE A 60 7.27 4.27 5.75
C PHE A 60 7.52 2.79 6.08
N LEU A 61 7.98 2.00 5.11
CA LEU A 61 8.18 0.56 5.27
C LEU A 61 9.33 0.20 6.22
N ARG A 62 10.34 1.06 6.38
CA ARG A 62 11.39 0.89 7.41
C ARG A 62 10.84 0.87 8.84
N GLY A 63 9.78 1.64 9.10
CA GLY A 63 9.13 1.71 10.42
C GLY A 63 7.89 0.82 10.55
N THR A 64 7.24 0.49 9.43
CA THR A 64 6.01 -0.32 9.38
C THR A 64 6.19 -1.41 8.34
N ASN A 65 6.55 -2.61 8.80
CA ASN A 65 6.74 -3.74 7.90
C ASN A 65 5.38 -4.27 7.42
N ILE A 66 5.03 -4.02 6.16
CA ILE A 66 3.87 -4.62 5.48
C ILE A 66 4.42 -5.71 4.57
N LEU A 67 4.11 -6.97 4.88
CA LEU A 67 4.65 -8.11 4.16
C LEU A 67 3.91 -8.35 2.84
N LYS A 68 4.60 -8.94 1.86
CA LYS A 68 3.94 -9.52 0.68
C LYS A 68 2.87 -10.52 1.11
N ALA A 69 1.84 -10.67 0.28
CA ALA A 69 0.65 -11.47 0.52
C ALA A 69 -0.26 -10.98 1.66
N THR A 70 0.07 -9.85 2.32
CA THR A 70 -0.87 -9.18 3.23
C THR A 70 -2.07 -8.66 2.46
N ILE A 71 -3.29 -8.89 2.97
CA ILE A 71 -4.52 -8.31 2.41
C ILE A 71 -4.89 -7.08 3.25
N LEU A 72 -4.82 -5.91 2.63
CA LEU A 72 -5.19 -4.63 3.23
C LEU A 72 -6.72 -4.44 3.18
N LYS A 73 -7.28 -3.83 4.22
CA LYS A 73 -8.71 -3.53 4.35
C LYS A 73 -8.98 -2.04 4.30
#